data_AF-A0A7Y4YLQ4-F1
#
_entry.id   AF-A0A7Y4YLQ4-F1
#
_cell.length_a   1.000
_cell.length_b   1.000
_cell.length_c   1.000
_cell.angle_alpha   90.00
_cell.angle_beta   90.00
_cell.angle_gamma   90.00
#
_symmetry.space_group_name_H-M   'P 1'
#
loop_
_entity.id
_entity.type
_entity.pdbx_description
1 polymer ?
#
loop_
_entity_poly.entity_id
_entity_poly.type
_entity_poly.pdbx_seq_one_letter_code
_entity_poly.pdbx_strand_id
1 'polypeptide(L)'
;MMLGEASEQHVVPGALTADGKTVLYVLDKAKLRQFMTACAMAQIRVQRMLPEFALLPVQVGEWSLAWDGQRGCLAMPQYQGLTVSGGDAQQAPVALSLQWQAAGNEVQAVRILSTGEQPSAPPEWQGMPLIQQRERFDWRSAALHNGMPNLLWGKFAPPLRIQAWWPTLRPLLWIAVLGLSIEAIGYNLQWLTLAHEKTQIKQSMTHVFQETFGSEVEVVDAPLQMQRNLARARHAAGVADDADFLTLLDRVSDELMQGAAGKVNGLRYADGQLEMEVKLANRAHLADLQARLSEQGLRVQANDVNDSGSEITAHLRIASGGV
;
A
#
# COMPACT_ATOMS: atom_id res chain seq x y z
N MET A 1 16.21 19.07 39.59
CA MET A 1 17.39 18.32 40.08
C MET A 1 17.00 16.85 40.12
N MET A 2 17.70 15.97 39.39
CA MET A 2 17.40 14.53 39.39
C MET A 2 17.95 13.92 40.69
N LEU A 3 17.09 13.25 41.45
CA LEU A 3 17.46 12.49 42.62
C LEU A 3 17.64 11.02 42.20
N GLY A 4 18.74 10.70 41.50
CA GLY A 4 19.06 9.33 41.09
C GLY A 4 19.84 9.25 39.77
N GLU A 5 20.28 8.04 39.40
CA GLU A 5 20.95 7.79 38.12
C GLU A 5 19.97 7.93 36.95
N ALA A 6 20.43 8.51 35.84
CA ALA A 6 19.58 8.75 34.65
C ALA A 6 19.00 7.45 34.05
N SER A 7 19.65 6.30 34.27
CA SER A 7 19.22 4.97 33.82
C SER A 7 17.95 4.47 34.54
N GLU A 8 17.73 4.94 35.77
CA GLU A 8 16.61 4.57 36.64
C GLU A 8 15.41 5.50 36.47
N GLN A 9 15.57 6.59 35.71
CA GLN A 9 14.53 7.57 35.47
C GLN A 9 13.80 7.27 34.16
N HIS A 10 12.48 7.43 34.21
CA HIS A 10 11.61 7.48 33.05
C HIS A 10 11.40 8.94 32.67
N VAL A 11 11.96 9.34 31.53
CA VAL A 11 11.92 10.72 31.05
C VAL A 11 10.93 10.84 29.90
N VAL A 12 10.04 11.82 29.98
CA VAL A 12 8.99 12.06 29.01
C VAL A 12 9.13 13.48 28.45
N PRO A 13 9.23 13.65 27.13
CA PRO A 13 9.24 14.96 26.52
C PRO A 13 7.85 15.61 26.60
N GLY A 14 7.82 16.86 27.01
CA GLY A 14 6.64 17.72 27.10
C GLY A 14 6.56 18.76 26.00
N ALA A 15 5.84 19.85 26.29
CA ALA A 15 5.71 20.97 25.37
C ALA A 15 7.05 21.71 25.18
N LEU A 16 7.22 22.32 24.00
CA LEU A 16 8.29 23.29 23.77
C LEU A 16 7.92 24.63 24.40
N THR A 17 8.85 25.19 25.15
CA THR A 17 8.81 26.55 25.69
C THR A 17 9.15 27.55 24.58
N ALA A 18 8.76 28.82 24.74
CA ALA A 18 9.03 29.90 23.79
C ALA A 18 10.53 30.04 23.43
N ASP A 19 11.43 29.68 24.35
CA ASP A 19 12.89 29.73 24.16
C ASP A 19 13.46 28.54 23.38
N GLY A 20 12.62 27.70 22.77
CA GLY A 20 13.04 26.48 22.07
C GLY A 20 13.52 25.34 22.98
N LYS A 21 13.40 25.49 24.31
CA LYS A 21 13.66 24.44 25.29
C LYS A 21 12.46 23.51 25.40
N THR A 22 12.70 22.23 25.73
CA THR A 22 11.63 21.24 25.94
C THR A 22 11.44 20.99 27.42
N VAL A 23 10.19 21.03 27.90
CA VAL A 23 9.84 20.62 29.27
C VAL A 23 10.02 19.10 29.37
N LEU A 24 10.72 18.62 30.40
CA LEU A 24 10.91 17.19 30.64
C LEU A 24 10.21 16.78 31.94
N TYR A 25 9.38 15.73 31.86
CA TYR A 25 8.82 15.08 33.04
C TYR A 25 9.67 13.87 33.40
N VAL A 26 10.01 13.76 34.67
CA VAL A 26 10.93 12.75 35.17
C VAL A 26 10.23 11.98 36.27
N LEU A 27 10.16 10.67 36.11
CA LEU A 27 9.54 9.77 37.08
C LEU A 27 10.48 8.62 37.39
N ASP A 28 10.39 8.10 38.61
CA ASP A 28 11.06 6.86 38.98
C ASP A 28 10.45 5.69 38.18
N LYS A 29 11.32 5.00 37.41
CA LYS A 29 10.91 3.91 36.53
C LYS A 29 10.42 2.68 37.29
N ALA A 30 10.97 2.40 38.48
CA ALA A 30 10.58 1.27 39.30
C ALA A 30 9.18 1.50 39.88
N LYS A 31 8.89 2.71 40.39
CA LYS A 31 7.56 3.09 40.88
C LYS A 31 6.52 3.06 39.76
N LEU A 32 6.86 3.60 38.58
CA LEU A 32 5.96 3.54 37.42
C LEU A 32 5.64 2.09 37.02
N ARG A 33 6.66 1.22 36.98
CA ARG A 33 6.47 -0.20 36.69
C ARG A 33 5.57 -0.87 37.72
N GLN A 34 5.81 -0.64 39.01
CA GLN A 34 5.00 -1.19 40.09
C GLN A 34 3.53 -0.76 39.97
N PHE A 35 3.29 0.52 39.69
CA PHE A 35 1.94 1.05 39.47
C PHE A 35 1.26 0.36 38.28
N MET A 36 1.93 0.26 37.13
CA MET A 36 1.38 -0.40 35.94
C MET A 36 1.08 -1.88 36.18
N THR A 37 1.93 -2.59 36.93
CA THR A 37 1.69 -3.98 37.32
C THR A 37 0.46 -4.10 38.24
N ALA A 38 0.31 -3.21 39.22
CA ALA A 38 -0.85 -3.20 40.10
C ALA A 38 -2.16 -2.95 39.31
N CYS A 39 -2.15 -1.99 38.38
CA CYS A 39 -3.30 -1.76 37.49
C CYS A 39 -3.63 -2.97 36.63
N ALA A 40 -2.63 -3.64 36.06
CA ALA A 40 -2.83 -4.84 35.25
C ALA A 40 -3.43 -6.00 36.08
N MET A 41 -2.98 -6.20 37.32
CA MET A 41 -3.55 -7.19 38.24
C MET A 41 -5.02 -6.88 38.56
N ALA A 42 -5.36 -5.61 38.72
CA ALA A 42 -6.73 -5.16 38.94
C ALA A 42 -7.60 -5.12 37.66
N GLN A 43 -7.09 -5.57 36.51
CA GLN A 43 -7.74 -5.46 35.19
C GLN A 43 -8.10 -4.02 34.78
N ILE A 44 -7.43 -3.02 35.38
CA ILE A 44 -7.59 -1.61 35.05
C ILE A 44 -6.63 -1.26 33.91
N ARG A 45 -7.18 -0.92 32.75
CA ARG A 45 -6.38 -0.48 31.60
C ARG A 45 -6.12 1.02 31.66
N VAL A 46 -4.90 1.39 32.03
CA VAL A 46 -4.46 2.80 32.07
C VAL A 46 -4.24 3.31 30.65
N GLN A 47 -5.01 4.33 30.24
CA GLN A 47 -4.89 4.92 28.90
C GLN A 47 -3.97 6.14 28.88
N ARG A 48 -4.03 6.97 29.92
CA ARG A 48 -3.20 8.16 30.07
C ARG A 48 -2.80 8.28 31.52
N MET A 49 -1.58 8.76 31.75
CA MET A 49 -1.12 9.18 33.06
C MET A 49 -0.72 10.63 32.93
N LEU A 50 -1.38 11.50 33.69
CA LEU A 50 -1.24 12.95 33.60
C LEU A 50 -0.72 13.47 34.95
N PRO A 51 0.16 14.48 34.96
CA PRO A 51 0.43 15.23 36.18
C PRO A 51 -0.84 15.98 36.62
N GLU A 52 -1.10 16.04 37.92
CA GLU A 52 -2.29 16.69 38.47
C GLU A 52 -2.39 18.16 38.07
N PHE A 53 -1.27 18.89 38.08
CA PHE A 53 -1.22 20.29 37.68
C PHE A 53 -1.63 20.52 36.21
N ALA A 54 -1.53 19.51 35.34
CA ALA A 54 -1.90 19.65 33.93
C ALA A 54 -3.43 19.72 33.72
N LEU A 55 -4.21 19.41 34.76
CA LEU A 55 -5.67 19.49 34.74
C LEU A 55 -6.20 20.88 35.12
N LEU A 56 -5.34 21.76 35.67
CA LEU A 56 -5.75 23.09 36.07
C LEU A 56 -5.81 24.04 34.87
N PRO A 57 -6.83 24.91 34.80
CA PRO A 57 -6.95 25.90 33.74
C PRO A 57 -5.92 27.02 33.95
N VAL A 58 -4.96 27.18 33.04
CA VAL A 58 -3.97 28.27 33.09
C VAL A 58 -4.34 29.34 32.07
N GLN A 59 -4.40 30.60 32.51
CA GLN A 59 -4.65 31.77 31.66
C GLN A 59 -3.37 32.55 31.39
N VAL A 60 -3.38 33.42 30.38
CA VAL A 60 -2.21 34.25 30.05
C VAL A 60 -1.97 35.24 31.18
N GLY A 61 -0.75 35.25 31.73
CA GLY A 61 -0.37 36.12 32.84
C GLY A 61 -0.90 35.67 34.21
N GLU A 62 -1.53 34.50 34.31
CA GLU A 62 -2.03 33.95 35.58
C GLU A 62 -1.48 32.54 35.82
N TRP A 63 -1.21 32.23 37.08
CA TRP A 63 -0.98 30.85 37.52
C TRP A 63 -2.21 30.31 38.21
N SER A 64 -2.39 29.00 38.17
CA SER A 64 -3.53 28.35 38.83
C SER A 64 -3.05 27.41 39.92
N LEU A 65 -3.60 27.56 41.11
CA LEU A 65 -3.25 26.81 42.29
C LEU A 65 -4.48 26.10 42.83
N ALA A 66 -4.47 24.77 42.83
CA ALA A 66 -5.44 23.96 43.54
C ALA A 66 -4.88 23.69 44.94
N TRP A 67 -5.54 24.19 45.99
CA TRP A 67 -5.03 24.12 47.36
C TRP A 67 -6.14 23.73 48.35
N ASP A 68 -5.81 22.84 49.27
CA ASP A 68 -6.72 22.37 50.33
C ASP A 68 -6.49 23.08 51.68
N GLY A 69 -5.55 24.03 51.75
CA GLY A 69 -5.13 24.70 52.98
C GLY A 69 -3.81 24.19 53.58
N GLN A 70 -3.29 23.05 53.09
CA GLN A 70 -2.00 22.49 53.53
C GLN A 70 -1.17 21.96 52.37
N ARG A 71 -1.79 21.43 51.34
CA ARG A 71 -1.14 20.87 50.15
C ARG A 71 -1.89 21.30 48.91
N GLY A 72 -1.17 21.30 47.81
CA GLY A 72 -1.76 21.69 46.54
C GLY A 72 -0.85 21.44 45.36
N CYS A 73 -1.36 21.77 44.19
CA CYS A 73 -0.60 21.77 42.96
C CYS A 73 -0.72 23.12 42.26
N LEU A 74 0.43 23.68 41.87
CA LEU A 74 0.55 24.89 41.10
C LEU A 74 0.76 24.52 39.64
N ALA A 75 -0.05 25.12 38.77
CA ALA A 75 0.01 25.01 37.33
C ALA A 75 0.45 26.34 36.73
N MET A 76 1.44 26.24 35.84
CA MET A 76 2.08 27.33 35.13
C MET A 76 1.94 27.10 33.62
N PRO A 77 2.22 28.11 32.79
CA PRO A 77 2.17 27.98 31.34
C PRO A 77 3.02 26.82 30.79
N GLN A 78 2.66 26.34 29.60
CA GLN A 78 3.30 25.19 28.92
C GLN A 78 3.32 23.89 29.74
N TYR A 79 2.29 23.67 30.57
CA TYR A 79 2.14 22.50 31.45
C TYR A 79 3.30 22.32 32.43
N GLN A 80 3.92 23.42 32.84
CA GLN A 80 4.85 23.38 33.96
C GLN A 80 4.06 23.40 35.26
N GLY A 81 4.61 22.78 36.30
CA GLY A 81 3.93 22.77 37.58
C GLY A 81 4.76 22.17 38.68
N LEU A 82 4.31 22.39 39.90
CA LEU A 82 4.94 21.87 41.10
C LEU A 82 3.90 21.55 42.16
N THR A 83 4.27 20.67 43.08
CA THR A 83 3.48 20.42 44.28
C THR A 83 3.87 21.44 45.34
N VAL A 84 2.87 22.09 45.93
CA VAL A 84 3.06 22.97 47.08
C VAL A 84 2.65 22.24 48.34
N SER A 85 3.35 22.53 49.43
CA SER A 85 3.02 22.02 50.75
C SER A 85 3.35 23.09 51.79
N GLY A 86 2.56 23.12 52.86
CA GLY A 86 2.57 24.18 53.85
C GLY A 86 1.79 25.41 53.40
N GLY A 87 2.03 26.51 54.12
CA GLY A 87 1.26 27.74 54.03
C GLY A 87 0.06 27.75 54.97
N ASP A 88 -0.47 28.94 55.20
CA ASP A 88 -1.70 29.19 55.94
C ASP A 88 -2.47 30.36 55.30
N ALA A 89 -3.51 30.85 55.98
CA ALA A 89 -4.33 31.94 55.46
C ALA A 89 -3.54 33.26 55.28
N GLN A 90 -2.41 33.46 55.95
CA GLN A 90 -1.63 34.71 55.92
C GLN A 90 -0.28 34.53 55.20
N GLN A 91 0.27 33.33 55.22
CA GLN A 91 1.58 33.00 54.67
C GLN A 91 1.48 32.03 53.49
N ALA A 92 1.99 32.47 52.34
CA ALA A 92 2.04 31.65 51.15
C ALA A 92 2.99 30.44 51.32
N PRO A 93 2.70 29.30 50.67
CA PRO A 93 3.63 28.18 50.61
C PRO A 93 5.00 28.63 50.05
N VAL A 94 6.10 28.21 50.68
CA VAL A 94 7.46 28.65 50.31
C VAL A 94 7.79 28.37 48.84
N ALA A 95 7.36 27.22 48.31
CA ALA A 95 7.59 26.87 46.91
C ALA A 95 6.87 27.83 45.95
N LEU A 96 5.67 28.30 46.31
CA LEU A 96 4.95 29.31 45.53
C LEU A 96 5.65 30.66 45.59
N SER A 97 6.07 31.10 46.78
CA SER A 97 6.73 32.40 46.93
C SER A 97 8.06 32.47 46.18
N LEU A 98 8.83 31.38 46.17
CA LEU A 98 10.08 31.30 45.40
C LEU A 98 9.83 31.40 43.90
N GLN A 99 8.82 30.71 43.38
CA GLN A 99 8.48 30.82 41.96
C GLN A 99 7.95 32.20 41.61
N TRP A 100 7.08 32.79 42.45
CA TRP A 100 6.55 34.13 42.23
C TRP A 100 7.66 35.18 42.15
N GLN A 101 8.64 35.12 43.06
CA GLN A 101 9.79 36.01 43.03
C GLN A 101 10.66 35.81 41.77
N ALA A 102 10.78 34.58 41.27
CA ALA A 102 11.54 34.27 40.06
C ALA A 102 10.83 34.71 38.78
N ALA A 103 9.50 34.69 38.75
CA ALA A 103 8.70 35.06 37.58
C ALA A 103 8.66 36.58 37.30
N GLY A 104 8.95 37.40 38.31
CA GLY A 104 8.96 38.86 38.17
C GLY A 104 7.62 39.40 37.68
N ASN A 105 7.64 40.17 36.58
CA ASN A 105 6.44 40.82 36.01
C ASN A 105 5.71 39.98 34.94
N GLU A 106 6.16 38.75 34.66
CA GLU A 106 5.50 37.88 33.67
C GLU A 106 4.13 37.38 34.15
N VAL A 107 3.92 37.37 35.47
CA VAL A 107 2.73 36.84 36.12
C VAL A 107 2.08 37.95 36.93
N GLN A 108 0.79 38.17 36.71
CA GLN A 108 0.03 39.26 37.28
C GLN A 108 -0.80 38.80 38.49
N ALA A 109 -1.24 37.53 38.50
CA ALA A 109 -2.04 36.99 39.59
C ALA A 109 -1.91 35.48 39.74
N VAL A 110 -2.25 34.98 40.92
CA VAL A 110 -2.44 33.55 41.18
C VAL A 110 -3.92 33.28 41.42
N ARG A 111 -4.51 32.45 40.56
CA ARG A 111 -5.86 31.94 40.67
C ARG A 111 -5.89 30.77 41.65
N ILE A 112 -6.70 30.87 42.70
CA ILE A 112 -6.83 29.81 43.70
C ILE A 112 -8.14 29.08 43.50
N LEU A 113 -8.05 27.75 43.39
CA LEU A 113 -9.17 26.82 43.37
C LEU A 113 -9.13 25.96 44.63
N SER A 114 -10.27 25.82 45.30
CA SER A 114 -10.39 24.94 46.46
C SER A 114 -10.61 23.48 46.02
N THR A 115 -9.90 22.55 46.65
CA THR A 115 -10.06 21.10 46.44
C THR A 115 -10.82 20.39 47.57
N GLY A 116 -10.92 21.05 48.74
CA GLY A 116 -11.60 20.54 49.93
C GLY A 116 -13.13 20.43 49.78
N GLU A 117 -13.77 19.71 50.69
CA GLU A 117 -15.24 19.57 50.73
C GLU A 117 -15.96 20.86 51.15
N GLN A 118 -15.29 21.72 51.93
CA GLN A 118 -15.79 23.03 52.30
C GLN A 118 -14.91 24.11 51.65
N PRO A 119 -15.51 25.16 51.05
CA PRO A 119 -14.75 26.31 50.59
C PRO A 119 -14.10 26.98 51.79
N SER A 120 -12.77 26.88 51.89
CA SER A 120 -12.00 27.65 52.87
C SER A 120 -12.06 29.13 52.52
N ALA A 121 -12.01 30.00 53.53
CA ALA A 121 -11.85 31.43 53.30
C ALA A 121 -10.61 31.71 52.43
N PRO A 122 -10.64 32.76 51.59
CA PRO A 122 -9.47 33.17 50.82
C PRO A 122 -8.25 33.37 51.70
N PRO A 123 -7.07 32.84 51.32
CA PRO A 123 -5.84 33.31 51.93
C PRO A 123 -5.59 34.76 51.52
N GLU A 124 -5.03 35.55 52.43
CA GLU A 124 -4.63 36.94 52.25
C GLU A 124 -3.10 37.01 52.25
N TRP A 125 -2.47 36.47 51.21
CA TRP A 125 -1.01 36.49 51.10
C TRP A 125 -0.50 37.86 50.67
N GLN A 126 0.46 38.41 51.42
CA GLN A 126 1.04 39.71 51.12
C GLN A 126 1.91 39.67 49.85
N GLY A 127 1.75 40.66 48.97
CA GLY A 127 2.60 40.84 47.79
C GLY A 127 2.25 39.97 46.57
N MET A 128 1.12 39.25 46.59
CA MET A 128 0.63 38.44 45.47
C MET A 128 -0.84 38.75 45.21
N PRO A 129 -1.22 39.25 44.02
CA PRO A 129 -2.61 39.39 43.64
C PRO A 129 -3.26 38.00 43.52
N LEU A 130 -4.36 37.78 44.25
CA LEU A 130 -5.05 36.50 44.28
C LEU A 130 -6.42 36.62 43.62
N ILE A 131 -6.70 35.72 42.67
CA ILE A 131 -8.01 35.59 42.03
C ILE A 131 -8.69 34.35 42.61
N GLN A 132 -9.75 34.56 43.37
CA GLN A 132 -10.51 33.47 43.96
C GLN A 132 -11.56 32.95 42.97
N GLN A 133 -11.47 31.67 42.64
CA GLN A 133 -12.54 30.99 41.92
C GLN A 133 -13.46 30.30 42.94
N ARG A 134 -14.75 30.65 42.90
CA ARG A 134 -15.77 30.04 43.79
C ARG A 134 -16.07 28.58 43.42
N GLU A 135 -15.71 28.16 42.21
CA GLU A 135 -15.90 26.80 41.75
C GLU A 135 -14.85 25.87 42.36
N ARG A 136 -15.32 24.72 42.83
CA ARG A 136 -14.46 23.66 43.34
C ARG A 136 -13.72 23.00 42.18
N PHE A 137 -12.43 22.78 42.35
CA PHE A 137 -11.67 21.93 41.45
C PHE A 137 -11.83 20.46 41.87
N ASP A 138 -12.46 19.65 41.02
CA ASP A 138 -12.44 18.20 41.12
C ASP A 138 -11.69 17.60 39.93
N TRP A 139 -10.58 16.94 40.23
CA TRP A 139 -9.75 16.26 39.24
C TRP A 139 -10.50 15.14 38.51
N ARG A 140 -11.58 14.59 39.09
CA ARG A 140 -12.39 13.52 38.47
C ARG A 140 -13.26 14.02 37.33
N SER A 141 -13.70 15.28 37.39
CA SER A 141 -14.56 15.91 36.39
C SER A 141 -13.81 16.92 35.51
N ALA A 142 -12.52 17.13 35.74
CA ALA A 142 -11.70 18.05 34.97
C ALA A 142 -11.69 17.65 33.47
N ALA A 143 -11.92 18.64 32.60
CA ALA A 143 -11.98 18.41 31.17
C ALA A 143 -10.59 18.04 30.62
N LEU A 144 -10.51 16.93 29.88
CA LEU A 144 -9.30 16.53 29.18
C LEU A 144 -9.29 17.15 27.79
N HIS A 145 -8.26 17.92 27.45
CA HIS A 145 -8.07 18.45 26.11
C HIS A 145 -6.84 17.85 25.42
N ASN A 146 -6.81 18.01 24.10
CA ASN A 146 -5.67 17.66 23.28
C ASN A 146 -4.50 18.59 23.65
N GLY A 147 -3.28 18.03 23.75
CA GLY A 147 -2.08 18.77 24.14
C GLY A 147 -1.63 18.59 25.58
N MET A 148 -2.45 18.01 26.47
CA MET A 148 -1.98 17.66 27.83
C MET A 148 -0.88 16.59 27.77
N PRO A 149 0.20 16.71 28.58
CA PRO A 149 1.32 15.78 28.59
C PRO A 149 0.90 14.40 29.05
N ASN A 150 1.25 13.34 28.31
CA ASN A 150 1.03 11.96 28.74
C ASN A 150 2.34 11.33 29.21
N LEU A 151 2.40 10.96 30.49
CA LEU A 151 3.59 10.37 31.11
C LEU A 151 3.84 8.93 30.65
N LEU A 152 2.83 8.28 30.07
CA LEU A 152 3.00 6.98 29.43
C LEU A 152 3.68 7.15 28.06
N TRP A 153 4.99 6.91 28.03
CA TRP A 153 5.83 7.09 26.85
C TRP A 153 6.73 5.87 26.59
N GLY A 154 7.14 5.68 25.33
CA GLY A 154 8.03 4.60 24.93
C GLY A 154 7.50 3.23 25.32
N LYS A 155 8.25 2.50 26.17
CA LYS A 155 7.91 1.12 26.60
C LYS A 155 6.66 1.05 27.48
N PHE A 156 6.23 2.17 28.07
CA PHE A 156 5.03 2.25 28.89
C PHE A 156 3.85 2.88 28.14
N ALA A 157 4.02 3.22 26.86
CA ALA A 157 2.94 3.77 26.06
C ALA A 157 1.81 2.74 25.87
N PRO A 158 0.53 3.15 25.97
CA PRO A 158 -0.58 2.25 25.70
C PRO A 158 -0.52 1.77 24.24
N PRO A 159 -0.95 0.52 23.95
CA PRO A 159 -0.99 0.03 22.58
C PRO A 159 -1.92 0.90 21.72
N LEU A 160 -1.50 1.19 20.49
CA LEU A 160 -2.29 1.98 19.55
C LEU A 160 -3.64 1.29 19.30
N ARG A 161 -4.74 1.97 19.65
CA ARG A 161 -6.09 1.49 19.36
C ARG A 161 -6.49 1.90 17.95
N ILE A 162 -6.12 1.08 16.97
CA ILE A 162 -6.63 1.22 15.59
C ILE A 162 -8.17 1.23 15.59
N GLN A 163 -8.80 0.47 16.50
CA GLN A 163 -10.26 0.44 16.66
C GLN A 163 -10.87 1.77 17.16
N ALA A 164 -10.12 2.61 17.87
CA ALA A 164 -10.60 3.94 18.25
C ALA A 164 -10.70 4.88 17.04
N TRP A 165 -9.95 4.60 15.97
CA TRP A 165 -9.97 5.37 14.72
C TRP A 165 -10.98 4.82 13.71
N TRP A 166 -11.63 3.69 14.03
CA TRP A 166 -12.66 3.10 13.19
C TRP A 166 -13.80 4.07 12.80
N PRO A 167 -14.40 4.85 13.73
CA PRO A 167 -15.43 5.80 13.34
C PRO A 167 -14.92 6.90 12.40
N THR A 168 -13.66 7.31 12.54
CA THR A 168 -13.02 8.30 11.67
C THR A 168 -12.67 7.75 10.29
N LEU A 169 -12.41 6.44 10.18
CA LEU A 169 -12.08 5.76 8.92
C LEU A 169 -13.31 5.32 8.11
N ARG A 170 -14.49 5.21 8.75
CA ARG A 170 -15.76 4.88 8.07
C ARG A 170 -16.06 5.73 6.83
N PRO A 171 -16.00 7.08 6.86
CA PRO A 171 -16.30 7.88 5.67
C PRO A 171 -15.29 7.61 4.54
N LEU A 172 -14.01 7.43 4.87
CA LEU A 172 -12.97 7.12 3.88
C LEU A 172 -13.22 5.74 3.23
N LEU A 173 -13.65 4.75 4.02
CA LEU A 173 -14.01 3.43 3.51
C LEU A 173 -15.21 3.51 2.55
N TRP A 174 -16.23 4.32 2.86
CA TRP A 174 -17.38 4.52 1.96
C TRP A 174 -16.97 5.15 0.63
N ILE A 175 -16.07 6.14 0.65
CA ILE A 175 -15.54 6.75 -0.58
C ILE A 175 -14.77 5.71 -1.41
N ALA A 176 -13.92 4.91 -0.76
CA ALA A 176 -13.17 3.86 -1.43
C ALA A 176 -14.09 2.80 -2.06
N VAL A 177 -15.10 2.34 -1.32
CA VAL A 177 -16.11 1.39 -1.82
C VAL A 177 -16.90 1.98 -2.98
N LEU A 178 -17.30 3.25 -2.91
CA LEU A 178 -18.02 3.93 -3.98
C LEU A 178 -17.15 4.02 -5.25
N GLY A 179 -15.89 4.43 -5.11
CA GLY A 179 -14.94 4.50 -6.22
C GLY A 179 -14.73 3.14 -6.89
N LEU A 180 -14.49 2.10 -6.09
CA LEU A 180 -14.32 0.73 -6.59
C LEU A 180 -15.59 0.22 -7.30
N SER A 181 -16.77 0.57 -6.78
CA SER A 181 -18.05 0.18 -7.39
C SER A 181 -18.25 0.84 -8.74
N ILE A 182 -17.90 2.13 -8.88
CA ILE A 182 -17.97 2.86 -10.15
C ILE A 182 -17.03 2.23 -11.18
N GLU A 183 -15.79 1.93 -10.78
CA GLU A 183 -14.80 1.28 -11.64
C GLU A 183 -15.28 -0.10 -12.10
N ALA A 184 -15.81 -0.92 -11.18
CA ALA A 184 -16.37 -2.21 -11.49
C ALA A 184 -17.54 -2.11 -12.48
N ILE A 185 -18.47 -1.18 -12.28
CA ILE A 185 -19.59 -0.95 -13.21
C ILE A 185 -19.09 -0.53 -14.60
N GLY A 186 -18.11 0.37 -14.65
CA GLY A 186 -17.49 0.80 -15.91
C GLY A 186 -16.88 -0.36 -16.70
N TYR A 187 -16.13 -1.23 -16.02
CA TYR A 187 -15.53 -2.41 -16.64
C TYR A 187 -16.59 -3.40 -17.16
N ASN A 188 -17.65 -3.64 -16.38
CA ASN A 188 -18.74 -4.53 -16.79
C ASN A 188 -19.50 -4.00 -18.01
N LEU A 189 -19.71 -2.68 -18.11
CA LEU A 189 -20.34 -2.06 -19.28
C LEU A 189 -19.47 -2.22 -20.54
N GLN A 190 -18.16 -2.01 -20.45
CA GLN A 190 -17.23 -2.21 -21.57
C GLN A 190 -17.22 -3.66 -22.05
N TRP A 191 -17.26 -4.62 -21.12
CA TRP A 191 -17.34 -6.03 -21.49
C TRP A 191 -18.65 -6.36 -22.22
N LEU A 192 -19.77 -5.78 -21.76
CA LEU A 192 -21.07 -5.97 -22.39
C LEU A 192 -21.11 -5.38 -23.80
N THR A 193 -20.56 -4.18 -24.03
CA THR A 193 -20.49 -3.58 -25.37
C THR A 193 -19.62 -4.43 -26.29
N LEU A 194 -18.46 -4.89 -25.81
CA LEU A 194 -17.56 -5.73 -26.58
C LEU A 194 -18.19 -7.09 -26.94
N ALA A 195 -18.99 -7.67 -26.03
CA ALA A 195 -19.74 -8.89 -26.30
C ALA A 195 -20.83 -8.68 -27.37
N HIS A 196 -21.51 -7.54 -27.36
CA HIS A 196 -22.48 -7.19 -28.40
C HIS A 196 -21.82 -6.98 -29.76
N GLU A 197 -20.72 -6.23 -29.81
CA GLU A 197 -19.94 -6.01 -31.04
C GLU A 197 -19.45 -7.33 -31.64
N LYS A 198 -18.90 -8.23 -30.81
CA LYS A 198 -18.48 -9.56 -31.26
C LYS A 198 -19.63 -10.35 -31.87
N THR A 199 -20.82 -10.24 -31.29
CA THR A 199 -22.01 -10.97 -31.79
C THR A 199 -22.49 -10.38 -33.12
N GLN A 200 -22.51 -9.05 -33.26
CA GLN A 200 -22.86 -8.38 -34.51
C GLN A 200 -21.88 -8.72 -35.64
N ILE A 201 -20.57 -8.72 -35.35
CA ILE A 201 -19.53 -9.09 -36.33
C ILE A 201 -19.69 -10.55 -36.77
N LYS A 202 -20.00 -11.47 -35.85
CA LYS A 202 -20.25 -12.87 -36.22
C LYS A 202 -21.49 -13.04 -37.10
N GLN A 203 -22.56 -12.31 -36.79
CA GLN A 203 -23.79 -12.33 -37.58
C GLN A 203 -23.54 -11.79 -39.00
N SER A 204 -22.81 -10.69 -39.15
CA SER A 204 -22.45 -10.16 -40.48
C SER A 204 -21.56 -11.11 -41.28
N MET A 205 -20.58 -11.76 -40.64
CA MET A 205 -19.75 -12.79 -41.29
C MET A 205 -20.59 -13.99 -41.77
N THR A 206 -21.58 -14.40 -40.97
CA THR A 206 -22.48 -15.52 -41.32
C THR A 206 -23.37 -15.13 -42.50
N HIS A 207 -23.91 -13.91 -42.50
CA HIS A 207 -24.76 -13.41 -43.59
C HIS A 207 -24.00 -13.34 -44.92
N VAL A 208 -22.80 -12.74 -44.92
CA VAL A 208 -21.93 -12.66 -46.11
C VAL A 208 -21.55 -14.05 -46.62
N PHE A 209 -21.27 -15.01 -45.72
CA PHE A 209 -20.99 -16.39 -46.10
C PHE A 209 -22.18 -17.06 -46.78
N GLN A 210 -23.38 -16.91 -46.22
CA GLN A 210 -24.61 -17.48 -46.77
C GLN A 210 -24.99 -16.85 -48.12
N GLU A 211 -24.79 -15.54 -48.30
CA GLU A 211 -24.98 -14.86 -49.58
C GLU A 211 -24.00 -15.32 -50.67
N THR A 212 -22.75 -15.64 -50.28
CA THR A 212 -21.69 -15.98 -51.25
C THR A 212 -21.67 -17.47 -51.61
N PHE A 213 -22.00 -18.36 -50.67
CA PHE A 213 -21.82 -19.82 -50.84
C PHE A 213 -23.12 -20.64 -50.76
N GLY A 214 -24.27 -20.01 -50.53
CA GLY A 214 -25.58 -20.67 -50.46
C GLY A 214 -25.97 -21.08 -49.04
N SER A 215 -27.28 -21.00 -48.76
CA SER A 215 -27.90 -21.11 -47.42
C SER A 215 -28.01 -22.54 -46.86
N GLU A 216 -27.62 -23.57 -47.60
CA GLU A 216 -27.73 -24.99 -47.20
C GLU A 216 -26.47 -25.55 -46.52
N VAL A 217 -25.41 -24.76 -46.33
CA VAL A 217 -24.15 -25.22 -45.71
C VAL A 217 -24.12 -24.89 -44.21
N GLU A 218 -23.85 -25.91 -43.38
CA GLU A 218 -23.74 -25.78 -41.93
C GLU A 218 -22.55 -24.88 -41.53
N VAL A 219 -22.86 -23.69 -41.01
CA VAL A 219 -21.87 -22.69 -40.62
C VAL A 219 -21.35 -23.00 -39.21
N VAL A 220 -20.25 -23.74 -39.13
CA VAL A 220 -19.56 -24.03 -37.85
C VAL A 220 -18.53 -22.95 -37.52
N ASP A 221 -17.73 -22.53 -38.52
CA ASP A 221 -16.77 -21.42 -38.41
C ASP A 221 -16.61 -20.71 -39.77
N ALA A 222 -17.39 -19.64 -39.97
CA ALA A 222 -17.41 -18.86 -41.21
C ALA A 222 -16.03 -18.42 -41.74
N PRO A 223 -15.09 -17.88 -40.94
CA PRO A 223 -13.81 -17.42 -41.47
C PRO A 223 -12.91 -18.58 -41.93
N LEU A 224 -12.89 -19.69 -41.20
CA LEU A 224 -12.08 -20.86 -41.55
C LEU A 224 -12.67 -21.59 -42.78
N GLN A 225 -14.00 -21.65 -42.88
CA GLN A 225 -14.67 -22.22 -44.05
C GLN A 225 -14.50 -21.35 -45.30
N MET A 226 -14.54 -20.01 -45.18
CA MET A 226 -14.23 -19.10 -46.29
C MET A 226 -12.81 -19.27 -46.81
N GLN A 227 -11.81 -19.34 -45.93
CA GLN A 227 -10.42 -19.56 -46.35
C GLN A 227 -10.26 -20.89 -47.10
N ARG A 228 -10.87 -21.97 -46.59
CA ARG A 228 -10.81 -23.29 -47.23
C ARG A 228 -11.55 -23.34 -48.57
N ASN A 229 -12.71 -22.70 -48.67
CA ASN A 229 -13.49 -22.66 -49.91
C ASN A 229 -12.82 -21.76 -50.96
N LEU A 230 -12.22 -20.64 -50.54
CA LEU A 230 -11.47 -19.75 -51.43
C LEU A 230 -10.20 -20.42 -51.96
N ALA A 231 -9.47 -21.17 -51.11
CA ALA A 231 -8.34 -21.99 -51.54
C ALA A 231 -8.77 -23.06 -52.55
N ARG A 232 -9.88 -23.78 -52.30
CA ARG A 232 -10.43 -24.75 -53.26
C ARG A 232 -10.87 -24.11 -54.57
N ALA A 233 -11.53 -22.95 -54.52
CA ALA A 233 -11.97 -22.22 -55.71
C ALA A 233 -10.77 -21.73 -56.54
N ARG A 234 -9.70 -21.27 -55.89
CA ARG A 234 -8.44 -20.87 -56.55
C ARG A 234 -7.72 -22.05 -57.20
N HIS A 235 -7.61 -23.18 -56.50
CA HIS A 235 -7.06 -24.40 -57.09
C HIS A 235 -7.91 -24.90 -58.27
N ALA A 236 -9.24 -24.86 -58.18
CA ALA A 236 -10.13 -25.23 -59.28
C ALA A 236 -10.05 -24.26 -60.48
N ALA A 237 -9.72 -22.99 -60.22
CA ALA A 237 -9.52 -21.95 -61.24
C ALA A 237 -8.09 -21.93 -61.83
N GLY A 238 -7.18 -22.79 -61.36
CA GLY A 238 -5.82 -22.87 -61.88
C GLY A 238 -4.94 -21.64 -61.56
N VAL A 239 -5.27 -20.88 -60.52
CA VAL A 239 -4.48 -19.72 -60.08
C VAL A 239 -3.39 -20.21 -59.12
N ALA A 240 -2.13 -20.03 -59.50
CA ALA A 240 -0.97 -20.46 -58.71
C ALA A 240 -0.92 -19.74 -57.35
N ASP A 241 -0.82 -20.51 -56.26
CA ASP A 241 -0.57 -20.04 -54.90
C ASP A 241 0.90 -20.26 -54.51
N ASP A 242 1.42 -19.47 -53.58
CA ASP A 242 2.80 -19.61 -53.07
C ASP A 242 3.02 -20.94 -52.33
N ALA A 243 1.94 -21.61 -51.93
CA ALA A 243 1.95 -22.94 -51.32
C ALA A 243 1.84 -24.09 -52.35
N ASP A 244 1.68 -23.81 -53.64
CA ASP A 244 1.56 -24.85 -54.67
C ASP A 244 2.84 -25.68 -54.81
N PHE A 245 2.66 -26.96 -55.14
CA PHE A 245 3.75 -27.92 -55.29
C PHE A 245 4.84 -27.44 -56.25
N LEU A 246 4.46 -26.91 -57.43
CA LEU A 246 5.43 -26.46 -58.44
C LEU A 246 6.21 -25.23 -57.95
N THR A 247 5.56 -24.28 -57.30
CA THR A 247 6.19 -23.08 -56.74
C THR A 247 7.14 -23.41 -55.59
N LEU A 248 6.73 -24.31 -54.68
CA LEU A 248 7.57 -24.78 -53.59
C LEU A 248 8.75 -25.62 -54.10
N LEU A 249 8.51 -26.47 -55.11
CA LEU A 249 9.57 -27.28 -55.71
C LEU A 249 10.61 -26.41 -56.41
N ASP A 250 10.18 -25.37 -57.14
CA ASP A 250 11.07 -24.43 -57.83
C ASP A 250 12.02 -23.74 -56.83
N ARG A 251 11.48 -23.13 -55.78
CA ARG A 251 12.26 -22.46 -54.72
C ARG A 251 13.21 -23.41 -53.98
N VAL A 252 12.75 -24.62 -53.66
CA VAL A 252 13.58 -25.63 -52.98
C VAL A 252 14.66 -26.18 -53.92
N SER A 253 14.36 -26.31 -55.22
CA SER A 253 15.31 -26.82 -56.21
C SER A 253 16.47 -25.86 -56.47
N ASP A 254 16.20 -24.55 -56.50
CA ASP A 254 17.24 -23.52 -56.65
C ASP A 254 18.26 -23.57 -55.51
N GLU A 255 17.81 -23.76 -54.27
CA GLU A 255 18.70 -23.86 -53.09
C GLU A 255 19.44 -25.20 -53.02
N LEU A 256 18.81 -26.30 -53.41
CA LEU A 256 19.47 -27.61 -53.51
C LEU A 256 20.59 -27.61 -54.55
N MET A 257 20.40 -26.92 -55.68
CA MET A 257 21.42 -26.80 -56.73
C MET A 257 22.59 -25.90 -56.33
N GLN A 258 22.34 -24.88 -55.50
CA GLN A 258 23.36 -23.90 -55.11
C GLN A 258 24.15 -24.28 -53.84
N GLY A 259 23.55 -25.06 -52.93
CA GLY A 259 24.05 -25.17 -51.55
C GLY A 259 24.40 -26.56 -51.02
N ALA A 260 23.92 -27.66 -51.60
CA ALA A 260 24.05 -28.97 -50.97
C ALA A 260 24.43 -30.10 -51.93
N ALA A 261 25.61 -30.68 -51.75
CA ALA A 261 26.03 -31.95 -52.35
C ALA A 261 25.29 -33.13 -51.67
N GLY A 262 23.98 -33.18 -51.83
CA GLY A 262 23.10 -34.22 -51.26
C GLY A 262 22.23 -34.87 -52.34
N LYS A 263 21.77 -36.10 -52.06
CA LYS A 263 20.80 -36.81 -52.92
C LYS A 263 19.41 -36.71 -52.32
N VAL A 264 18.43 -36.31 -53.13
CA VAL A 264 17.01 -36.36 -52.76
C VAL A 264 16.49 -37.76 -53.10
N ASN A 265 16.00 -38.48 -52.09
CA ASN A 265 15.55 -39.86 -52.22
C ASN A 265 14.04 -39.98 -52.42
N GLY A 266 13.28 -39.02 -51.91
CA GLY A 266 11.83 -39.01 -51.99
C GLY A 266 11.28 -37.61 -51.80
N LEU A 267 10.21 -37.31 -52.54
CA LEU A 267 9.43 -36.09 -52.44
C LEU A 267 7.96 -36.48 -52.29
N ARG A 268 7.29 -35.88 -51.31
CA ARG A 268 5.86 -36.06 -51.07
C ARG A 268 5.24 -34.70 -50.80
N TYR A 269 4.10 -34.42 -51.40
CA TYR A 269 3.38 -33.17 -51.20
C TYR A 269 1.97 -33.47 -50.70
N ALA A 270 1.58 -32.81 -49.61
CA ALA A 270 0.25 -32.91 -49.03
C ALA A 270 -0.12 -31.59 -48.34
N ASP A 271 -1.36 -31.12 -48.54
CA ASP A 271 -1.95 -29.99 -47.82
C ASP A 271 -1.09 -28.70 -47.76
N GLY A 272 -0.42 -28.33 -48.85
CA GLY A 272 0.42 -27.12 -48.91
C GLY A 272 1.81 -27.27 -48.29
N GLN A 273 2.24 -28.51 -48.01
CA GLN A 273 3.54 -28.82 -47.42
C GLN A 273 4.30 -29.83 -48.28
N LEU A 274 5.59 -29.56 -48.50
CA LEU A 274 6.52 -30.44 -49.19
C LEU A 274 7.35 -31.21 -48.16
N GLU A 275 7.17 -32.53 -48.12
CA GLU A 275 8.00 -33.46 -47.37
C GLU A 275 9.11 -34.01 -48.28
N MET A 276 10.35 -33.90 -47.85
CA MET A 276 11.52 -34.31 -48.63
C MET A 276 12.48 -35.14 -47.78
N GLU A 277 12.91 -36.28 -48.33
CA GLU A 277 13.97 -37.11 -47.77
C GLU A 277 15.30 -36.77 -48.46
N VAL A 278 16.26 -36.22 -47.69
CA VAL A 278 17.56 -35.81 -48.21
C VAL A 278 18.67 -36.59 -47.53
N LYS A 279 19.61 -37.11 -48.34
CA LYS A 279 20.88 -37.68 -47.89
C LYS A 279 22.00 -36.66 -48.02
N LEU A 280 22.67 -36.36 -46.91
CA LEU A 280 23.72 -35.35 -46.81
C LEU A 280 25.00 -35.96 -46.21
N ALA A 281 26.17 -35.42 -46.59
CA ALA A 281 27.46 -35.94 -46.13
C ALA A 281 27.74 -35.69 -44.64
N ASN A 282 27.19 -34.61 -44.06
CA ASN A 282 27.40 -34.26 -42.66
C ASN A 282 26.27 -33.36 -42.13
N ARG A 283 26.13 -33.28 -40.80
CA ARG A 283 25.09 -32.52 -40.10
C ARG A 283 25.23 -31.01 -40.28
N ALA A 284 26.45 -30.53 -40.53
CA ALA A 284 26.71 -29.15 -40.91
C ALA A 284 25.95 -28.74 -42.18
N HIS A 285 25.96 -29.60 -43.21
CA HIS A 285 25.24 -29.34 -44.46
C HIS A 285 23.71 -29.36 -44.28
N LEU A 286 23.18 -30.12 -43.32
CA LEU A 286 21.76 -30.09 -42.99
C LEU A 286 21.36 -28.75 -42.34
N ALA A 287 22.19 -28.24 -41.42
CA ALA A 287 21.96 -26.95 -40.79
C ALA A 287 22.07 -25.78 -41.80
N ASP A 288 23.06 -25.84 -42.70
CA ASP A 288 23.24 -24.84 -43.75
C ASP A 288 22.06 -24.84 -44.73
N LEU A 289 21.55 -26.02 -45.11
CA LEU A 289 20.38 -26.14 -45.97
C LEU A 289 19.12 -25.58 -45.29
N GLN A 290 18.90 -25.86 -44.01
CA GLN A 290 17.78 -25.30 -43.25
C GLN A 290 17.86 -23.78 -43.15
N ALA A 291 19.05 -23.24 -42.91
CA ALA A 291 19.26 -21.80 -42.83
C ALA A 291 18.92 -21.11 -44.15
N ARG A 292 19.43 -21.61 -45.28
CA ARG A 292 19.16 -21.06 -46.62
C ARG A 292 17.69 -21.11 -47.00
N LEU A 293 17.03 -22.24 -46.77
CA LEU A 293 15.60 -22.36 -47.03
C LEU A 293 14.77 -21.41 -46.13
N SER A 294 15.21 -21.17 -44.90
CA SER A 294 14.57 -20.19 -44.02
C SER A 294 14.80 -18.73 -44.45
N GLU A 295 15.96 -18.42 -45.03
CA GLU A 295 16.27 -17.09 -45.60
C GLU A 295 15.38 -16.78 -46.81
N GLN A 296 14.99 -17.79 -47.59
CA GLN A 296 14.00 -17.65 -48.66
C GLN A 296 12.54 -17.54 -48.17
N GLY A 297 12.33 -17.43 -46.86
CA GLY A 297 11.00 -17.31 -46.27
C GLY A 297 10.20 -18.61 -46.27
N LEU A 298 10.86 -19.77 -46.32
CA LEU A 298 10.21 -21.07 -46.15
C LEU A 298 10.34 -21.53 -44.69
N ARG A 299 9.26 -22.08 -44.12
CA ARG A 299 9.32 -22.71 -42.79
C ARG A 299 9.76 -24.16 -42.97
N VAL A 300 10.94 -24.50 -42.45
CA VAL A 300 11.52 -25.84 -42.53
C VAL A 300 11.58 -26.48 -41.15
N GLN A 301 11.06 -27.71 -41.03
CA GLN A 301 11.15 -28.53 -39.82
C GLN A 301 11.80 -29.87 -40.16
N ALA A 302 12.85 -30.25 -39.43
CA ALA A 302 13.45 -31.57 -39.52
C ALA A 302 12.84 -32.49 -38.46
N ASN A 303 12.13 -33.52 -38.90
CA ASN A 303 11.40 -34.42 -37.99
C ASN A 303 12.21 -35.66 -37.60
N ASP A 304 13.01 -36.19 -38.51
CA ASP A 304 13.79 -37.41 -38.28
C ASP A 304 15.15 -37.27 -38.95
N VAL A 305 16.22 -37.35 -38.16
CA VAL A 305 17.61 -37.21 -38.63
C VAL A 305 18.36 -38.44 -38.17
N ASN A 306 18.59 -39.37 -39.09
CA ASN A 306 19.30 -40.61 -38.82
C ASN A 306 20.76 -40.46 -39.27
N ASP A 307 21.70 -40.56 -38.33
CA ASP A 307 23.13 -40.37 -38.54
C ASP A 307 23.85 -41.73 -38.55
N SER A 308 24.34 -42.12 -39.72
CA SER A 308 25.07 -43.38 -39.91
C SER A 308 26.59 -43.21 -39.83
N GLY A 309 27.10 -42.07 -39.35
CA GLY A 309 28.54 -41.81 -39.15
C GLY A 309 29.35 -41.45 -40.40
N SER A 310 28.84 -41.72 -41.60
CA SER A 310 29.40 -41.24 -42.88
C SER A 310 28.38 -40.58 -43.82
N GLU A 311 27.08 -40.76 -43.54
CA GLU A 311 25.96 -40.16 -44.27
C GLU A 311 24.82 -39.91 -43.29
N ILE A 312 24.09 -38.81 -43.48
CA ILE A 312 22.90 -38.44 -42.72
C ILE A 312 21.69 -38.46 -43.63
N THR A 313 20.64 -39.17 -43.23
CA THR A 313 19.33 -39.12 -43.88
C THR A 313 18.40 -38.27 -43.02
N ALA A 314 17.84 -37.20 -43.60
CA ALA A 314 16.95 -36.28 -42.91
C ALA A 314 15.60 -36.16 -43.62
N HIS A 315 14.53 -36.22 -42.84
CA HIS A 315 13.16 -35.92 -43.29
C HIS A 315 12.84 -34.46 -42.98
N LEU A 316 12.74 -33.65 -44.04
CA LEU A 316 12.42 -32.24 -43.98
C LEU A 316 10.96 -32.01 -44.37
N ARG A 317 10.24 -31.23 -43.57
CA ARG A 317 8.92 -30.71 -43.90
C ARG A 317 9.03 -29.21 -44.16
N ILE A 318 8.63 -28.78 -45.35
CA ILE A 318 8.78 -27.42 -45.87
C ILE A 318 7.39 -26.87 -46.16
N ALA A 319 7.09 -25.67 -45.65
CA ALA A 319 5.86 -24.95 -45.93
C ALA A 319 6.18 -23.51 -46.33
N SER A 320 5.31 -22.87 -47.11
CA SER A 320 5.44 -21.45 -47.39
C SER A 320 5.36 -20.65 -46.08
N GLY A 321 6.33 -19.76 -45.85
CA GLY A 321 6.33 -18.88 -44.68
C GLY A 321 5.34 -17.75 -44.87
N GLY A 322 4.05 -18.04 -44.72
CA GLY A 322 3.04 -17.02 -44.57
C GLY A 322 3.13 -16.35 -43.19
N VAL A 323 3.07 -15.02 -43.19
CA VAL A 323 2.84 -14.15 -42.01
C VAL A 323 1.73 -14.72 -41.13
#